data_AF-A0A559M6D3-F1
#
_entry.id   AF-A0A559M6D3-F1
#
_cell.length_a   1.000
_cell.length_b   1.000
_cell.length_c   1.000
_cell.angle_alpha   90.00
_cell.angle_beta   90.00
_cell.angle_gamma   90.00
#
_symmetry.space_group_name_H-M   'P 1'
#
loop_
_entity.id
_entity.type
_entity.pdbx_description
1 polymer ?
#
loop_
_entity_poly.entity_id
_entity_poly.type
_entity_poly.pdbx_seq_one_letter_code
_entity_poly.pdbx_strand_id
1 'polypeptide(L)'
;MTDANTEEYLPSLRTPLSTYSRHVRYTLFEFPILLDSSSISSAGWSQIAHTIRNNYSRYDGFVVLHGTDSLAYTSSALSFMLSDLGKPVILTGSQASIFALQSDAVDNLLGSLIIAGTFTIPEVCLFFNQALYRGNRTTKVSASSFSAFASPNCDPLARISAMGAEVNWTLIKRPTAIAGFKVVPDLDTAHVACLRIFPGIKPEMIDGVLRVPGLRGLILETFGSGNAPSGEDGSLTSIIRAAVERGIVIVNVSQCQTGSVSPLYAPATVLGNAGVVFGHDLTTEAALTKLSFLLAQPALSYAEITTQMQVSLRGEMTETATLQFCHPASALPSLTDQQSVFTALGYAIAAGNLESVIQLLNGDQFDLLGAKDYAENTAVHLAAVGTNNDVLRELLKRGASVHVRNRAANTPLFLAGQVGNQEAVGLLREAGAHLHIEEVETGGKRKHDG
;
A
#
# COMPACT_ATOMS: atom_id res chain seq x y z
N MET A 1 0.51 -17.69 13.54
CA MET A 1 1.06 -17.30 14.85
C MET A 1 0.51 -15.96 15.28
N THR A 2 0.08 -15.86 16.53
CA THR A 2 -0.37 -14.63 17.21
C THR A 2 0.78 -13.76 17.68
N ASP A 3 1.84 -14.39 18.19
CA ASP A 3 3.09 -13.74 18.61
C ASP A 3 4.31 -14.53 18.10
N ALA A 4 5.52 -14.05 18.37
CA ALA A 4 6.74 -14.67 17.87
C ALA A 4 7.02 -16.07 18.44
N ASN A 5 6.30 -16.49 19.49
CA ASN A 5 6.62 -17.68 20.29
C ASN A 5 5.50 -18.74 20.27
N THR A 6 4.31 -18.42 19.77
CA THR A 6 3.19 -19.36 19.66
C THR A 6 3.01 -19.85 18.22
N GLU A 7 3.39 -21.11 18.00
CA GLU A 7 3.05 -21.85 16.78
C GLU A 7 1.74 -22.62 16.97
N GLU A 8 0.73 -22.26 16.20
CA GLU A 8 -0.51 -23.03 16.09
C GLU A 8 -0.64 -23.54 14.65
N TYR A 9 -0.91 -24.83 14.50
CA TYR A 9 -1.15 -25.45 13.21
C TYR A 9 -2.63 -25.38 12.87
N LEU A 10 -2.95 -24.63 11.83
CA LEU A 10 -4.32 -24.44 11.37
C LEU A 10 -4.57 -25.23 10.07
N PRO A 11 -5.78 -25.78 9.88
CA PRO A 11 -6.09 -26.53 8.67
C PRO A 11 -6.04 -25.60 7.44
N SER A 12 -5.40 -26.08 6.37
CA SER A 12 -5.40 -25.38 5.09
C SER A 12 -6.65 -25.71 4.29
N LEU A 13 -7.33 -24.69 3.77
CA LEU A 13 -8.43 -24.78 2.83
C LEU A 13 -7.92 -24.52 1.40
N ARG A 14 -8.72 -24.88 0.39
CA ARG A 14 -8.35 -24.74 -1.02
C ARG A 14 -9.54 -24.28 -1.84
N THR A 15 -9.35 -23.24 -2.65
CA THR A 15 -10.38 -22.82 -3.62
C THR A 15 -10.53 -23.84 -4.75
N PRO A 16 -11.65 -23.82 -5.49
CA PRO A 16 -11.71 -24.41 -6.83
C PRO A 16 -10.62 -23.86 -7.75
N LEU A 17 -10.44 -24.51 -8.90
CA LEU A 17 -9.53 -24.04 -9.93
C LEU A 17 -10.03 -22.70 -10.47
N SER A 18 -9.19 -21.67 -10.41
CA SER A 18 -9.49 -20.35 -10.97
C SER A 18 -9.33 -20.33 -12.49
N THR A 19 -9.81 -19.28 -13.15
CA THR A 19 -9.57 -18.99 -14.58
C THR A 19 -8.07 -18.92 -14.92
N TYR A 20 -7.21 -18.69 -13.93
CA TYR A 20 -5.75 -18.69 -14.07
C TYR A 20 -5.12 -20.08 -13.95
N SER A 21 -5.93 -21.15 -13.96
CA SER A 21 -5.48 -22.54 -13.76
C SER A 21 -4.67 -22.73 -12.46
N ARG A 22 -5.00 -21.95 -11.43
CA ARG A 22 -4.38 -22.02 -10.10
C ARG A 22 -5.41 -22.27 -9.03
N HIS A 23 -5.00 -22.98 -7.99
CA HIS A 23 -5.74 -23.07 -6.74
C HIS A 23 -5.11 -22.18 -5.70
N VAL A 24 -5.92 -21.44 -4.96
CA VAL A 24 -5.46 -20.67 -3.80
C VAL A 24 -5.64 -21.56 -2.57
N ARG A 25 -4.53 -21.89 -1.92
CA ARG A 25 -4.54 -22.51 -0.60
C ARG A 25 -4.50 -21.38 0.43
N TYR A 26 -5.40 -21.43 1.41
CA TYR A 26 -5.52 -20.40 2.43
C TYR A 26 -5.80 -21.00 3.78
N THR A 27 -5.50 -20.25 4.83
CA THR A 27 -5.74 -20.63 6.22
C THR A 27 -6.53 -19.50 6.86
N LEU A 28 -7.56 -19.85 7.63
CA LEU A 28 -8.33 -18.86 8.38
C LEU A 28 -7.76 -18.75 9.78
N PHE A 29 -7.35 -17.54 10.15
CA PHE A 29 -6.95 -17.20 11.51
C PHE A 29 -7.99 -16.26 12.10
N GLU A 30 -8.64 -16.68 13.18
CA GLU A 30 -9.65 -15.90 13.89
C GLU A 30 -9.01 -15.21 15.11
N PHE A 31 -9.19 -13.90 15.23
CA PHE A 31 -8.73 -13.18 16.42
C PHE A 31 -9.54 -13.62 17.64
N PRO A 32 -8.92 -13.76 18.82
CA PRO A 32 -9.61 -14.24 20.03
C PRO A 32 -10.76 -13.34 20.48
N ILE A 33 -10.70 -12.06 20.12
CA ILE A 33 -11.77 -11.09 20.34
C ILE A 33 -12.14 -10.51 18.98
N LEU A 34 -13.35 -10.83 18.52
CA LEU A 34 -13.93 -10.20 17.34
C LEU A 34 -14.46 -8.81 17.73
N LEU A 35 -14.18 -7.83 16.87
CA LEU A 35 -14.53 -6.43 17.12
C LEU A 35 -15.56 -5.96 16.10
N ASP A 36 -16.51 -5.16 16.58
CA ASP A 36 -17.22 -4.23 15.71
C ASP A 36 -16.24 -3.17 15.21
N SER A 37 -16.23 -2.90 13.91
CA SER A 37 -15.28 -1.95 13.31
C SER A 37 -15.40 -0.53 13.88
N SER A 38 -16.57 -0.12 14.38
CA SER A 38 -16.74 1.16 15.07
C SER A 38 -15.94 1.28 16.37
N SER A 39 -15.52 0.14 16.95
CA SER A 39 -14.77 0.04 18.20
C SER A 39 -13.27 -0.23 18.00
N ILE A 40 -12.80 -0.30 16.75
CA ILE A 40 -11.37 -0.51 16.49
C ILE A 40 -10.56 0.73 16.90
N SER A 41 -9.40 0.50 17.51
CA SER A 41 -8.43 1.52 17.88
C SER A 41 -7.07 1.23 17.25
N SER A 42 -6.10 2.12 17.47
CA SER A 42 -4.73 1.91 16.98
C SER A 42 -4.07 0.63 17.51
N ALA A 43 -4.48 0.16 18.70
CA ALA A 43 -4.05 -1.13 19.23
C ALA A 43 -4.54 -2.31 18.35
N GLY A 44 -5.78 -2.23 17.84
CA GLY A 44 -6.32 -3.23 16.90
C GLY A 44 -5.56 -3.23 15.57
N TRP A 45 -5.20 -2.06 15.05
CA TRP A 45 -4.37 -1.97 13.84
C TRP A 45 -2.98 -2.58 14.05
N SER A 46 -2.37 -2.33 15.22
CA SER A 46 -1.09 -2.91 15.62
C SER A 46 -1.17 -4.44 15.70
N GLN A 47 -2.25 -4.97 16.26
CA GLN A 47 -2.48 -6.41 16.31
C GLN A 47 -2.52 -7.04 14.91
N ILE A 48 -3.22 -6.40 13.96
CA ILE A 48 -3.28 -6.86 12.57
C ILE A 48 -1.89 -6.81 11.92
N ALA A 49 -1.18 -5.68 12.04
CA ALA A 49 0.14 -5.48 11.43
C ALA A 49 1.17 -6.50 11.96
N HIS A 50 1.23 -6.71 13.28
CA HIS A 50 2.13 -7.69 13.89
C HIS A 50 1.75 -9.12 13.52
N THR A 51 0.45 -9.43 13.37
CA THR A 51 0.01 -10.75 12.88
C THR A 51 0.50 -10.99 11.46
N ILE A 52 0.36 -10.02 10.55
CA ILE A 52 0.91 -10.13 9.19
C ILE A 52 2.42 -10.35 9.25
N ARG A 53 3.14 -9.58 10.07
CA ARG A 53 4.59 -9.70 10.23
C ARG A 53 5.03 -11.08 10.69
N ASN A 54 4.39 -11.60 11.73
CA ASN A 54 4.76 -12.89 12.31
C ASN A 54 4.51 -14.06 11.34
N ASN A 55 3.66 -13.85 10.32
CA ASN A 55 3.34 -14.85 9.31
C ASN A 55 3.89 -14.50 7.91
N TYR A 56 4.69 -13.43 7.80
CA TYR A 56 5.11 -12.87 6.51
C TYR A 56 5.89 -13.86 5.64
N SER A 57 6.73 -14.70 6.25
CA SER A 57 7.52 -15.69 5.54
C SER A 57 6.76 -16.95 5.12
N ARG A 58 5.55 -17.16 5.67
CA ARG A 58 4.77 -18.40 5.52
C ARG A 58 3.70 -18.34 4.44
N TYR A 59 3.28 -17.13 4.06
CA TYR A 59 2.19 -16.91 3.12
C TYR A 59 2.61 -15.99 1.98
N ASP A 60 2.01 -16.18 0.81
CA ASP A 60 2.29 -15.37 -0.39
C ASP A 60 1.49 -14.05 -0.41
N GLY A 61 0.43 -13.95 0.40
CA GLY A 61 -0.45 -12.80 0.51
C GLY A 61 -1.38 -12.90 1.72
N PHE A 62 -2.04 -11.80 2.05
CA PHE A 62 -2.90 -11.68 3.23
C PHE A 62 -4.27 -11.12 2.85
N VAL A 63 -5.33 -11.74 3.37
CA VAL A 63 -6.69 -11.20 3.32
C VAL A 63 -7.15 -10.93 4.75
N VAL A 64 -7.56 -9.70 5.04
CA VAL A 64 -8.04 -9.26 6.36
C VAL A 64 -9.53 -9.02 6.28
N LEU A 65 -10.31 -9.88 6.95
CA LEU A 65 -11.75 -9.69 7.12
C LEU A 65 -11.99 -8.62 8.19
N HIS A 66 -12.79 -7.61 7.87
CA HIS A 66 -12.99 -6.47 8.74
C HIS A 66 -14.37 -5.84 8.52
N GLY A 67 -14.98 -5.31 9.58
CA GLY A 67 -16.26 -4.60 9.51
C GLY A 67 -16.18 -3.33 8.65
N THR A 68 -17.28 -2.94 8.02
CA THR A 68 -17.20 -1.91 6.97
C THR A 68 -17.08 -0.47 7.50
N ASP A 69 -17.51 -0.17 8.73
CA ASP A 69 -17.62 1.23 9.20
C ASP A 69 -16.30 1.98 9.28
N SER A 70 -15.22 1.29 9.66
CA SER A 70 -13.88 1.89 9.73
C SER A 70 -12.86 1.22 8.81
N LEU A 71 -13.32 0.43 7.82
CA LEU A 71 -12.46 -0.33 6.91
C LEU A 71 -11.46 0.56 6.16
N ALA A 72 -11.89 1.74 5.72
CA ALA A 72 -11.04 2.72 5.04
C ALA A 72 -9.95 3.30 5.97
N TYR A 73 -10.26 3.51 7.25
CA TYR A 73 -9.28 3.93 8.27
C TYR A 73 -8.24 2.85 8.50
N THR A 74 -8.66 1.60 8.73
CA THR A 74 -7.74 0.47 8.93
C THR A 74 -6.87 0.24 7.69
N SER A 75 -7.45 0.32 6.49
CA SER A 75 -6.70 0.20 5.23
C SER A 75 -5.65 1.30 5.10
N SER A 76 -6.00 2.53 5.47
CA SER A 76 -5.08 3.67 5.45
C SER A 76 -3.96 3.52 6.48
N ALA A 77 -4.29 3.19 7.73
CA ALA A 77 -3.35 2.96 8.81
C ALA A 77 -2.32 1.88 8.45
N LEU A 78 -2.79 0.71 8.01
CA LEU A 78 -1.90 -0.39 7.62
C LEU A 78 -0.99 -0.01 6.45
N SER A 79 -1.45 0.81 5.50
CA SER A 79 -0.59 1.26 4.39
C SER A 79 0.67 2.00 4.86
N PHE A 80 0.57 2.76 5.96
CA PHE A 80 1.72 3.45 6.56
C PHE A 80 2.50 2.52 7.49
N MET A 81 1.82 1.63 8.23
CA MET A 81 2.46 0.71 9.18
C MET A 81 3.35 -0.34 8.50
N LEU A 82 2.92 -0.83 7.34
CA LEU A 82 3.58 -1.89 6.58
C LEU A 82 4.60 -1.29 5.61
N SER A 83 5.84 -1.12 6.07
CA SER A 83 6.94 -0.58 5.25
C SER A 83 7.59 -1.69 4.43
N ASP A 84 8.04 -1.32 3.23
CA ASP A 84 8.76 -2.21 2.31
C ASP A 84 7.97 -3.50 2.02
N LEU A 85 6.65 -3.35 1.90
CA LEU A 85 5.70 -4.44 1.66
C LEU A 85 5.91 -5.02 0.25
N GLY A 86 6.29 -6.29 0.14
CA GLY A 86 6.47 -7.00 -1.13
C GLY A 86 5.33 -7.96 -1.53
N LYS A 87 4.25 -8.03 -0.73
CA LYS A 87 3.15 -9.01 -0.86
C LYS A 87 1.79 -8.31 -0.71
N PRO A 88 0.72 -8.81 -1.36
CA PRO A 88 -0.61 -8.22 -1.25
C PRO A 88 -1.18 -8.35 0.17
N VAL A 89 -1.74 -7.25 0.67
CA VAL A 89 -2.55 -7.21 1.90
C VAL A 89 -3.90 -6.62 1.52
N ILE A 90 -4.92 -7.47 1.42
CA ILE A 90 -6.25 -7.07 0.94
C ILE A 90 -7.22 -7.06 2.11
N LEU A 91 -7.75 -5.89 2.44
CA LEU A 91 -8.86 -5.74 3.37
C LEU A 91 -10.18 -5.91 2.62
N THR A 92 -11.11 -6.63 3.24
CA THR A 92 -12.45 -6.85 2.69
C THR A 92 -13.46 -7.05 3.81
N GLY A 93 -14.74 -6.96 3.47
CA GLY A 93 -15.86 -7.19 4.37
C GLY A 93 -17.13 -7.44 3.57
N SER A 94 -18.27 -7.22 4.20
CA SER A 94 -19.58 -7.32 3.54
C SER A 94 -20.60 -6.41 4.19
N GLN A 95 -21.63 -6.02 3.44
CA GLN A 95 -22.80 -5.34 3.99
C GLN A 95 -23.74 -6.34 4.68
N ALA A 96 -23.87 -7.54 4.12
CA ALA A 96 -24.68 -8.60 4.68
C ALA A 96 -23.81 -9.74 5.22
N SER A 97 -24.30 -10.42 6.26
CA SER A 97 -23.63 -11.62 6.81
C SER A 97 -23.44 -12.68 5.73
N ILE A 98 -22.36 -13.46 5.80
CA ILE A 98 -22.12 -14.58 4.88
C ILE A 98 -23.20 -15.68 4.99
N PHE A 99 -23.93 -15.72 6.10
CA PHE A 99 -25.04 -16.66 6.31
C PHE A 99 -26.39 -16.16 5.77
N ALA A 100 -26.46 -14.91 5.29
CA ALA A 100 -27.69 -14.37 4.70
C ALA A 100 -27.89 -14.89 3.27
N LEU A 101 -29.14 -15.11 2.87
CA LEU A 101 -29.48 -15.56 1.51
C LEU A 101 -29.00 -14.59 0.42
N GLN A 102 -29.16 -13.28 0.67
CA GLN A 102 -28.67 -12.23 -0.21
C GLN A 102 -27.47 -11.58 0.46
N SER A 103 -26.27 -11.95 0.03
CA SER A 103 -25.02 -11.52 0.64
C SER A 103 -23.94 -11.23 -0.40
N ASP A 104 -23.18 -10.17 -0.17
CA ASP A 104 -21.97 -9.79 -0.92
C ASP A 104 -20.69 -10.44 -0.36
N ALA A 105 -20.78 -11.12 0.79
CA ALA A 105 -19.62 -11.64 1.51
C ALA A 105 -18.82 -12.70 0.74
N VAL A 106 -19.52 -13.61 0.06
CA VAL A 106 -18.86 -14.70 -0.69
C VAL A 106 -18.05 -14.13 -1.85
N ASP A 107 -18.63 -13.22 -2.63
CA ASP A 107 -17.98 -12.61 -3.78
C ASP A 107 -16.79 -11.74 -3.35
N ASN A 108 -16.98 -10.95 -2.28
CA ASN A 108 -15.91 -10.10 -1.73
C ASN A 108 -14.74 -10.93 -1.18
N LEU A 109 -14.99 -12.04 -0.49
CA LEU A 109 -13.95 -12.92 0.03
C LEU A 109 -13.24 -13.67 -1.11
N LEU A 110 -13.98 -14.27 -2.04
CA LEU A 110 -13.40 -15.03 -3.15
C LEU A 110 -12.60 -14.12 -4.08
N GLY A 111 -13.09 -12.92 -4.40
CA GLY A 111 -12.36 -11.94 -5.20
C GLY A 111 -11.04 -11.53 -4.53
N SER A 112 -11.06 -11.31 -3.21
CA SER A 112 -9.85 -11.00 -2.42
C SER A 112 -8.84 -12.15 -2.47
N LEU A 113 -9.30 -13.40 -2.29
CA LEU A 113 -8.44 -14.58 -2.37
C LEU A 113 -7.84 -14.78 -3.77
N ILE A 114 -8.64 -14.59 -4.83
CA ILE A 114 -8.19 -14.67 -6.22
C ILE A 114 -7.08 -13.66 -6.46
N ILE A 115 -7.28 -12.40 -6.05
CA ILE A 115 -6.28 -11.36 -6.28
C ILE A 115 -5.02 -11.65 -5.47
N ALA A 116 -5.14 -11.87 -4.16
CA ALA A 116 -3.99 -12.10 -3.28
C ALA A 116 -3.18 -13.36 -3.65
N GLY A 117 -3.85 -14.41 -4.15
CA GLY A 117 -3.21 -15.66 -4.54
C GLY A 117 -2.66 -15.70 -5.97
N THR A 118 -3.00 -14.71 -6.82
CA THR A 118 -2.64 -14.71 -8.25
C THR A 118 -1.65 -13.60 -8.60
N PHE A 119 -1.82 -12.40 -8.03
CA PHE A 119 -1.09 -11.21 -8.42
C PHE A 119 -0.19 -10.70 -7.29
N THR A 120 1.03 -10.33 -7.66
CA THR A 120 1.96 -9.67 -6.74
C THR A 120 1.70 -8.16 -6.76
N ILE A 121 0.67 -7.73 -6.02
CA ILE A 121 0.34 -6.32 -5.80
C ILE A 121 0.90 -5.94 -4.42
N PRO A 122 2.08 -5.29 -4.32
CA PRO A 122 2.77 -5.03 -3.06
C PRO A 122 2.19 -3.83 -2.29
N GLU A 123 0.88 -3.80 -2.12
CA GLU A 123 0.15 -2.70 -1.48
C GLU A 123 -0.87 -3.21 -0.45
N VAL A 124 -1.24 -2.30 0.45
CA VAL A 124 -2.46 -2.45 1.25
C VAL A 124 -3.64 -1.99 0.41
N CYS A 125 -4.53 -2.92 0.10
CA CYS A 125 -5.67 -2.69 -0.78
C CYS A 125 -6.99 -2.92 -0.04
N LEU A 126 -8.06 -2.33 -0.58
CA LEU A 126 -9.43 -2.64 -0.17
C LEU A 126 -10.16 -3.24 -1.36
N PHE A 127 -10.70 -4.44 -1.21
CA PHE A 127 -11.52 -5.09 -2.24
C PHE A 127 -12.99 -5.04 -1.85
N PHE A 128 -13.84 -4.50 -2.73
CA PHE A 128 -15.29 -4.46 -2.53
C PHE A 128 -16.00 -4.34 -3.88
N ASN A 129 -17.09 -5.09 -4.05
CA ASN A 129 -17.95 -5.00 -5.25
C ASN A 129 -17.15 -5.08 -6.57
N GLN A 130 -16.37 -6.15 -6.73
CA GLN A 130 -15.58 -6.45 -7.93
C GLN A 130 -14.45 -5.45 -8.26
N ALA A 131 -14.14 -4.50 -7.37
CA ALA A 131 -13.06 -3.55 -7.56
C ALA A 131 -12.04 -3.63 -6.42
N LEU A 132 -10.76 -3.58 -6.80
CA LEU A 132 -9.62 -3.46 -5.89
C LEU A 132 -9.15 -2.01 -5.89
N TYR A 133 -9.17 -1.38 -4.74
CA TYR A 133 -8.73 0.00 -4.56
C TYR A 133 -7.41 0.04 -3.78
N ARG A 134 -6.61 1.07 -4.00
CA ARG A 134 -5.52 1.41 -3.07
C ARG A 134 -6.15 1.79 -1.73
N GLY A 135 -5.75 1.11 -0.65
CA GLY A 135 -6.45 1.21 0.65
C GLY A 135 -6.52 2.63 1.19
N ASN A 136 -5.41 3.36 1.15
CA ASN A 136 -5.30 4.76 1.58
C ASN A 136 -5.85 5.80 0.58
N ARG A 137 -6.63 5.35 -0.42
CA ARG A 137 -7.41 6.22 -1.32
C ARG A 137 -8.91 6.00 -1.16
N THR A 138 -9.32 5.11 -0.26
CA THR A 138 -10.73 4.73 -0.12
C THR A 138 -11.48 5.54 0.95
N THR A 139 -12.79 5.64 0.76
CA THR A 139 -13.75 6.11 1.76
C THR A 139 -15.07 5.35 1.62
N LYS A 140 -15.82 5.19 2.72
CA LYS A 140 -17.14 4.55 2.71
C LYS A 140 -18.19 5.59 2.27
N VAL A 141 -18.79 5.38 1.11
CA VAL A 141 -19.76 6.31 0.49
C VAL A 141 -21.21 5.87 0.65
N SER A 142 -21.46 4.62 1.04
CA SER A 142 -22.81 4.11 1.30
C SER A 142 -22.85 3.17 2.51
N ALA A 143 -23.89 3.30 3.33
CA ALA A 143 -24.16 2.44 4.47
C ALA A 143 -25.09 1.25 4.15
N SER A 144 -25.60 1.16 2.91
CA SER A 144 -26.60 0.16 2.54
C SER A 144 -26.36 -0.49 1.17
N SER A 145 -25.69 0.20 0.24
CA SER A 145 -25.36 -0.35 -1.08
C SER A 145 -24.21 -1.36 -0.97
N PHE A 146 -24.27 -2.43 -1.77
CA PHE A 146 -23.11 -3.31 -1.98
C PHE A 146 -21.93 -2.57 -2.63
N SER A 147 -22.18 -1.47 -3.34
CA SER A 147 -21.11 -0.55 -3.75
C SER A 147 -20.81 0.44 -2.61
N ALA A 148 -20.34 -0.09 -1.46
CA ALA A 148 -20.21 0.68 -0.23
C ALA A 148 -19.01 1.65 -0.21
N PHE A 149 -17.95 1.35 -0.96
CA PHE A 149 -16.70 2.10 -0.97
C PHE A 149 -16.41 2.73 -2.33
N ALA A 150 -15.74 3.87 -2.30
CA ALA A 150 -15.20 4.53 -3.48
C ALA A 150 -13.74 4.94 -3.25
N SER A 151 -13.02 5.15 -4.36
CA SER A 151 -11.69 5.77 -4.39
C SER A 151 -11.78 7.00 -5.29
N PRO A 152 -12.20 8.16 -4.75
CA PRO A 152 -12.67 9.27 -5.58
C PRO A 152 -11.57 9.97 -6.38
N ASN A 153 -10.32 9.96 -5.89
CA ASN A 153 -9.19 10.65 -6.50
C ASN A 153 -8.12 9.68 -7.06
N CYS A 154 -8.43 8.39 -7.16
CA CYS A 154 -7.53 7.37 -7.71
C CYS A 154 -8.35 6.25 -8.35
N ASP A 155 -8.05 5.91 -9.60
CA ASP A 155 -8.70 4.78 -10.27
C ASP A 155 -8.43 3.46 -9.52
N PRO A 156 -9.33 2.47 -9.63
CA PRO A 156 -9.09 1.14 -9.06
C PRO A 156 -7.83 0.50 -9.62
N LEU A 157 -7.09 -0.17 -8.75
CA LEU A 157 -5.89 -0.93 -9.08
C LEU A 157 -6.22 -2.17 -9.90
N ALA A 158 -7.39 -2.77 -9.67
CA ALA A 158 -7.89 -3.86 -10.48
C ALA A 158 -9.42 -3.92 -10.49
N ARG A 159 -9.99 -4.55 -11.52
CA ARG A 159 -11.41 -4.91 -11.58
C ARG A 159 -11.55 -6.37 -11.95
N ILE A 160 -12.48 -7.07 -11.29
CA ILE A 160 -12.84 -8.44 -11.66
C ILE A 160 -14.03 -8.38 -12.62
N SER A 161 -13.90 -9.05 -13.76
CA SER A 161 -14.95 -9.24 -14.74
C SER A 161 -15.12 -10.73 -15.06
N ALA A 162 -16.08 -11.05 -15.93
CA ALA A 162 -16.25 -12.42 -16.43
C ALA A 162 -15.00 -12.97 -17.15
N MET A 163 -14.11 -12.11 -17.64
CA MET A 163 -12.86 -12.50 -18.31
C MET A 163 -11.69 -12.67 -17.33
N GLY A 164 -11.89 -12.40 -16.05
CA GLY A 164 -10.87 -12.42 -15.00
C GLY A 164 -10.63 -11.02 -14.41
N ALA A 165 -9.62 -10.93 -13.56
CA ALA A 165 -9.09 -9.69 -13.03
C ALA A 165 -8.22 -8.95 -14.07
N GLU A 166 -8.56 -7.69 -14.31
CA GLU A 166 -7.80 -6.72 -15.08
C GLU A 166 -7.06 -5.81 -14.09
N VAL A 167 -5.73 -5.92 -14.03
CA VAL A 167 -4.89 -5.12 -13.14
C VAL A 167 -4.30 -3.94 -13.90
N ASN A 168 -4.44 -2.73 -13.35
CA ASN A 168 -3.81 -1.53 -13.87
C ASN A 168 -2.39 -1.37 -13.29
N TRP A 169 -1.43 -2.08 -13.89
CA TRP A 169 -0.04 -2.10 -13.43
C TRP A 169 0.65 -0.73 -13.41
N THR A 170 0.18 0.23 -14.21
CA THR A 170 0.73 1.60 -14.22
C THR A 170 0.45 2.37 -12.92
N LEU A 171 -0.61 1.99 -12.20
CA LEU A 171 -0.95 2.60 -10.90
C LEU A 171 -0.22 1.94 -9.74
N ILE A 172 0.19 0.68 -9.88
CA ILE A 172 0.78 -0.12 -8.80
C ILE A 172 2.10 0.49 -8.35
N LYS A 173 2.22 0.75 -7.05
CA LYS A 173 3.45 1.24 -6.42
C LYS A 173 4.21 0.07 -5.81
N ARG A 174 5.49 -0.01 -6.12
CA ARG A 174 6.40 -1.04 -5.63
C ARG A 174 7.46 -0.42 -4.73
N PRO A 175 7.87 -1.08 -3.63
CA PRO A 175 9.02 -0.63 -2.87
C PRO A 175 10.27 -0.58 -3.76
N THR A 176 10.96 0.56 -3.79
CA THR A 176 12.19 0.76 -4.58
C THR A 176 13.44 0.73 -3.70
N ALA A 177 13.28 0.74 -2.38
CA ALA A 177 14.36 0.52 -1.45
C ALA A 177 14.74 -0.97 -1.43
N ILE A 178 16.04 -1.25 -1.40
CA ILE A 178 16.56 -2.60 -1.11
C ILE A 178 16.46 -2.79 0.40
N ALA A 179 15.27 -3.13 0.87
CA ALA A 179 14.96 -3.32 2.27
C ALA A 179 13.93 -4.43 2.44
N GLY A 180 14.05 -5.19 3.53
CA GLY A 180 13.04 -6.18 3.89
C GLY A 180 11.81 -5.58 4.54
N PHE A 181 10.68 -6.24 4.34
CA PHE A 181 9.41 -5.89 4.98
C PHE A 181 9.56 -5.72 6.49
N LYS A 182 8.99 -4.63 7.01
CA LYS A 182 8.96 -4.32 8.44
C LYS A 182 7.67 -3.63 8.83
N VAL A 183 7.27 -3.84 10.07
CA VAL A 183 6.22 -3.05 10.72
C VAL A 183 6.91 -1.92 11.47
N VAL A 184 6.62 -0.69 11.06
CA VAL A 184 7.07 0.54 11.74
C VAL A 184 6.38 0.70 13.10
N PRO A 185 6.82 1.63 13.98
CA PRO A 185 6.24 1.78 15.32
C PRO A 185 4.71 1.92 15.32
N ASP A 186 4.09 1.42 16.39
CA ASP A 186 2.65 1.42 16.58
C ASP A 186 2.08 2.85 16.50
N LEU A 187 0.97 3.00 15.80
CA LEU A 187 0.26 4.26 15.67
C LEU A 187 -0.38 4.67 16.99
N ASP A 188 -0.48 5.97 17.22
CA ASP A 188 -1.30 6.53 18.30
C ASP A 188 -2.17 7.67 17.77
N THR A 189 -3.48 7.41 17.69
CA THR A 189 -4.47 8.38 17.24
C THR A 189 -4.98 9.28 18.36
N ALA A 190 -4.62 9.04 19.63
CA ALA A 190 -5.09 9.84 20.77
C ALA A 190 -4.68 11.32 20.69
N HIS A 191 -3.67 11.62 19.87
CA HIS A 191 -3.08 12.94 19.72
C HIS A 191 -3.54 13.69 18.47
N VAL A 192 -4.44 13.12 17.66
CA VAL A 192 -4.93 13.74 16.42
C VAL A 192 -6.46 13.80 16.44
N ALA A 193 -7.02 14.97 16.13
CA ALA A 193 -8.45 15.17 15.99
C ALA A 193 -8.83 15.47 14.54
N CYS A 194 -10.08 15.20 14.17
CA CYS A 194 -10.69 15.69 12.93
C CYS A 194 -11.77 16.72 13.28
N LEU A 195 -11.80 17.85 12.58
CA LEU A 195 -12.82 18.87 12.73
C LEU A 195 -13.34 19.31 11.36
N ARG A 196 -14.65 19.24 11.18
CA ARG A 196 -15.33 19.68 9.97
C ARG A 196 -15.81 21.11 10.11
N ILE A 197 -15.37 21.99 9.21
CA ILE A 197 -15.89 23.35 9.09
C ILE A 197 -17.34 23.32 8.58
N PHE A 198 -18.22 24.15 9.15
CA PHE A 198 -19.57 24.35 8.63
C PHE A 198 -19.95 25.83 8.67
N PRO A 199 -20.93 26.29 7.87
CA PRO A 199 -21.31 27.70 7.88
C PRO A 199 -21.76 28.14 9.27
N GLY A 200 -21.13 29.19 9.81
CA GLY A 200 -21.40 29.69 11.16
C GLY A 200 -20.64 28.96 12.29
N ILE A 201 -19.67 28.10 11.98
CA ILE A 201 -18.75 27.58 13.00
C ILE A 201 -18.09 28.74 13.75
N LYS A 202 -18.10 28.68 15.07
CA LYS A 202 -17.53 29.75 15.90
C LYS A 202 -16.06 29.51 16.20
N PRO A 203 -15.23 30.56 16.31
CA PRO A 203 -13.80 30.42 16.62
C PRO A 203 -13.55 29.64 17.92
N GLU A 204 -14.41 29.79 18.94
CA GLU A 204 -14.26 29.10 20.24
C GLU A 204 -14.45 27.59 20.13
N MET A 205 -15.21 27.09 19.14
CA MET A 205 -15.37 25.65 18.91
C MET A 205 -14.04 25.03 18.45
N ILE A 206 -13.31 25.74 17.58
CA ILE A 206 -12.01 25.29 17.08
C ILE A 206 -10.97 25.42 18.21
N ASP A 207 -10.96 26.53 18.94
CA ASP A 207 -10.07 26.73 20.09
C ASP A 207 -10.27 25.66 21.16
N GLY A 208 -11.51 25.26 21.44
CA GLY A 208 -11.82 24.18 22.37
C GLY A 208 -11.15 22.85 21.99
N VAL A 209 -11.19 22.46 20.71
CA VAL A 209 -10.48 21.27 20.21
C VAL A 209 -8.97 21.45 20.32
N LEU A 210 -8.45 22.60 19.91
CA LEU A 210 -7.01 22.91 19.92
C LEU A 210 -6.39 23.05 21.33
N ARG A 211 -7.22 23.02 22.38
CA ARG A 211 -6.82 23.02 23.79
C ARG A 211 -6.95 21.65 24.46
N VAL A 212 -7.42 20.62 23.76
CA VAL A 212 -7.46 19.25 24.29
C VAL A 212 -6.04 18.87 24.74
N PRO A 213 -5.84 18.45 26.01
CA PRO A 213 -4.52 18.12 26.53
C PRO A 213 -3.85 17.03 25.69
N GLY A 214 -2.61 17.28 25.27
CA GLY A 214 -1.83 16.34 24.47
C GLY A 214 -2.18 16.30 22.99
N LEU A 215 -3.06 17.17 22.47
CA LEU A 215 -3.29 17.26 21.03
C LEU A 215 -2.01 17.72 20.31
N ARG A 216 -1.57 16.97 19.30
CA ARG A 216 -0.41 17.29 18.46
C ARG A 216 -0.78 17.53 17.00
N GLY A 217 -1.96 17.08 16.57
CA GLY A 217 -2.42 17.23 15.19
C GLY A 217 -3.92 17.53 15.06
N LEU A 218 -4.29 18.25 14.02
CA LEU A 218 -5.68 18.50 13.64
C LEU A 218 -5.86 18.33 12.13
N ILE A 219 -6.77 17.44 11.73
CA ILE A 219 -7.29 17.38 10.36
C ILE A 219 -8.48 18.34 10.28
N LEU A 220 -8.34 19.37 9.47
CA LEU A 220 -9.35 20.40 9.27
C LEU A 220 -10.04 20.17 7.92
N GLU A 221 -11.29 19.69 7.95
CA GLU A 221 -12.07 19.52 6.72
C GLU A 221 -12.71 20.86 6.32
N THR A 222 -12.32 21.41 5.18
CA THR A 222 -12.77 22.72 4.70
C THR A 222 -13.58 22.64 3.41
N PHE A 223 -14.15 23.77 2.97
CA PHE A 223 -15.02 23.78 1.80
C PHE A 223 -14.25 23.77 0.48
N GLY A 224 -14.74 23.01 -0.51
CA GLY A 224 -14.26 23.08 -1.88
C GLY A 224 -12.75 22.84 -1.98
N SER A 225 -12.03 23.79 -2.56
CA SER A 225 -10.58 23.72 -2.79
C SER A 225 -9.72 24.07 -1.56
N GLY A 226 -10.27 24.08 -0.34
CA GLY A 226 -9.49 24.36 0.88
C GLY A 226 -9.94 25.57 1.70
N ASN A 227 -11.19 26.03 1.56
CA ASN A 227 -11.65 27.32 2.07
C ASN A 227 -12.26 27.21 3.47
N ALA A 228 -11.75 28.01 4.40
CA ALA A 228 -12.36 28.23 5.72
C ALA A 228 -12.78 29.70 5.87
N PRO A 229 -13.83 29.99 6.67
CA PRO A 229 -14.18 31.36 6.99
C PRO A 229 -13.06 32.02 7.80
N SER A 230 -12.71 33.26 7.48
CA SER A 230 -11.70 34.03 8.24
C SER A 230 -12.22 34.49 9.61
N GLY A 231 -13.56 34.58 9.77
CA GLY A 231 -14.22 35.41 10.77
C GLY A 231 -14.33 36.86 10.27
N GLU A 232 -15.37 37.61 10.65
CA GLU A 232 -15.53 39.03 10.28
C GLU A 232 -14.34 39.90 10.74
N ASP A 233 -13.59 39.42 11.74
CA ASP A 233 -12.47 40.05 12.43
C ASP A 233 -11.12 39.29 12.29
N GLY A 234 -11.08 38.16 11.55
CA GLY A 234 -9.87 37.32 11.45
C GLY A 234 -9.59 36.42 12.66
N SER A 235 -10.50 36.36 13.64
CA SER A 235 -10.34 35.59 14.88
C SER A 235 -10.08 34.09 14.67
N LEU A 236 -10.69 33.49 13.64
CA LEU A 236 -10.48 32.08 13.35
C LEU A 236 -9.04 31.81 12.89
N THR A 237 -8.53 32.66 12.00
CA THR A 237 -7.14 32.55 11.52
C THR A 237 -6.13 32.79 12.63
N SER A 238 -6.40 33.70 13.59
CA SER A 238 -5.50 33.95 14.71
C SER A 238 -5.41 32.76 15.68
N ILE A 239 -6.53 32.08 15.95
CA ILE A 239 -6.54 30.84 16.76
C ILE A 239 -5.75 29.72 16.08
N ILE A 240 -5.91 29.55 14.77
CA ILE A 240 -5.14 28.58 13.98
C ILE A 240 -3.65 28.88 14.05
N ARG A 241 -3.26 30.14 13.82
CA ARG A 241 -1.86 30.59 13.91
C ARG A 241 -1.28 30.30 15.29
N ALA A 242 -2.00 30.65 16.36
CA ALA A 242 -1.56 30.41 17.73
C ALA A 242 -1.38 28.91 18.04
N ALA A 243 -2.17 28.02 17.42
CA ALA A 243 -1.99 26.58 17.58
C ALA A 243 -0.77 26.04 16.81
N VAL A 244 -0.54 26.54 15.59
CA VAL A 244 0.68 26.24 14.83
C VAL A 244 1.93 26.68 15.60
N GLU A 245 1.90 27.87 16.20
CA GLU A 245 3.00 28.39 17.05
C GLU A 245 3.23 27.53 18.32
N ARG A 246 2.20 26.83 18.81
CA ARG A 246 2.34 25.83 19.89
C ARG A 246 2.88 24.48 19.40
N GLY A 247 3.14 24.33 18.10
CA GLY A 247 3.64 23.10 17.49
C GLY A 247 2.55 22.08 17.11
N ILE A 248 1.29 22.49 17.05
CA ILE A 248 0.21 21.62 16.54
C ILE A 248 0.29 21.61 15.00
N VAL A 249 0.32 20.41 14.41
CA VAL A 249 0.28 20.24 12.96
C VAL A 249 -1.17 20.28 12.49
N ILE A 250 -1.55 21.31 11.73
CA ILE A 250 -2.90 21.44 11.19
C ILE A 250 -2.86 21.11 9.70
N VAL A 251 -3.64 20.13 9.26
CA VAL A 251 -3.72 19.68 7.87
C VAL A 251 -5.09 20.00 7.31
N ASN A 252 -5.12 20.78 6.23
CA ASN A 252 -6.33 21.14 5.51
C ASN A 252 -6.67 20.07 4.46
N VAL A 253 -7.85 19.46 4.59
CA VAL A 253 -8.41 18.52 3.61
C VAL A 253 -9.77 19.02 3.14
N SER A 254 -10.19 18.61 1.94
CA SER A 254 -11.51 19.00 1.42
C SER A 254 -12.61 18.15 2.03
N GLN A 255 -13.78 18.76 2.27
CA GLN A 255 -15.02 18.05 2.53
C GLN A 255 -15.64 17.41 1.29
N CYS A 256 -15.22 17.83 0.10
CA CYS A 256 -15.68 17.26 -1.16
C CYS A 256 -15.10 15.86 -1.33
N GLN A 257 -15.91 14.93 -1.87
CA GLN A 257 -15.43 13.58 -2.12
C GLN A 257 -14.31 13.56 -3.17
N THR A 258 -14.41 14.37 -4.21
CA THR A 258 -13.40 14.53 -5.26
C THR A 258 -12.75 15.91 -5.22
N GLY A 259 -11.51 15.98 -5.70
CA GLY A 259 -10.76 17.23 -5.83
C GLY A 259 -9.55 17.29 -4.93
N SER A 260 -8.84 18.42 -5.02
CA SER A 260 -7.60 18.68 -4.28
C SER A 260 -7.65 20.06 -3.63
N VAL A 261 -7.12 20.16 -2.42
CA VAL A 261 -6.87 21.44 -1.76
C VAL A 261 -5.76 22.17 -2.52
N SER A 262 -6.06 23.39 -2.97
CA SER A 262 -5.15 24.21 -3.78
C SER A 262 -4.69 25.45 -3.04
N PRO A 263 -3.37 25.67 -2.91
CA PRO A 263 -2.81 26.86 -2.27
C PRO A 263 -3.06 28.16 -3.06
N LEU A 264 -3.43 28.05 -4.35
CA LEU A 264 -3.56 29.17 -5.28
C LEU A 264 -4.89 29.93 -5.15
N TYR A 265 -5.82 29.45 -4.32
CA TYR A 265 -7.11 30.10 -4.10
C TYR A 265 -7.02 31.06 -2.90
N ALA A 266 -7.44 32.33 -3.06
CA ALA A 266 -7.12 33.41 -2.11
C ALA A 266 -7.47 33.13 -0.62
N PRO A 267 -8.61 32.50 -0.26
CA PRO A 267 -8.90 32.11 1.13
C PRO A 267 -8.00 30.98 1.65
N ALA A 268 -7.56 30.04 0.80
CA ALA A 268 -6.62 28.99 1.20
C ALA A 268 -5.22 29.56 1.49
N THR A 269 -4.82 30.62 0.80
CA THR A 269 -3.56 31.34 1.06
C THR A 269 -3.49 31.90 2.48
N VAL A 270 -4.63 32.31 3.06
CA VAL A 270 -4.71 32.81 4.45
C VAL A 270 -4.35 31.70 5.45
N LEU A 271 -4.88 30.49 5.25
CA LEU A 271 -4.55 29.32 6.07
C LEU A 271 -3.09 28.90 5.89
N GLY A 272 -2.59 28.89 4.65
CA GLY A 272 -1.17 28.61 4.37
C GLY A 272 -0.23 29.59 5.08
N ASN A 273 -0.56 30.88 5.06
CA ASN A 273 0.19 31.92 5.79
C ASN A 273 0.11 31.79 7.31
N ALA A 274 -0.90 31.08 7.84
CA ALA A 274 -1.01 30.72 9.25
C ALA A 274 -0.20 29.45 9.60
N GLY A 275 0.43 28.80 8.62
CA GLY A 275 1.23 27.58 8.76
C GLY A 275 0.42 26.29 8.68
N VAL A 276 -0.80 26.35 8.14
CA VAL A 276 -1.60 25.14 7.85
C VAL A 276 -1.00 24.40 6.66
N VAL A 277 -0.87 23.08 6.80
CA VAL A 277 -0.38 22.16 5.78
C VAL A 277 -1.51 21.81 4.82
N PHE A 278 -1.25 21.82 3.51
CA PHE A 278 -2.25 21.39 2.53
C PHE A 278 -2.20 19.88 2.31
N GLY A 279 -3.32 19.20 2.56
CA GLY A 279 -3.45 17.76 2.39
C GLY A 279 -3.72 17.32 0.94
N HIS A 280 -3.70 18.24 -0.04
CA HIS A 280 -4.01 17.95 -1.44
C HIS A 280 -5.33 17.18 -1.61
N ASP A 281 -5.28 16.00 -2.24
CA ASP A 281 -6.42 15.14 -2.56
C ASP A 281 -6.54 13.93 -1.61
N LEU A 282 -5.94 14.02 -0.42
CA LEU A 282 -6.11 13.04 0.67
C LEU A 282 -7.58 12.87 1.04
N THR A 283 -7.96 11.63 1.33
CA THR A 283 -9.17 11.36 2.11
C THR A 283 -8.94 11.72 3.59
N THR A 284 -10.00 11.98 4.36
CA THR A 284 -9.87 12.23 5.81
C THR A 284 -9.23 11.04 6.52
N GLU A 285 -9.56 9.82 6.11
CA GLU A 285 -9.02 8.57 6.66
C GLU A 285 -7.50 8.49 6.47
N ALA A 286 -7.03 8.78 5.26
CA ALA A 286 -5.61 8.81 4.94
C ALA A 286 -4.90 9.96 5.65
N ALA A 287 -5.51 11.14 5.74
CA ALA A 287 -4.92 12.29 6.42
C ALA A 287 -4.73 12.05 7.93
N LEU A 288 -5.76 11.53 8.60
CA LEU A 288 -5.70 11.19 10.03
C LEU A 288 -4.60 10.16 10.30
N THR A 289 -4.59 9.08 9.53
CA THR A 289 -3.65 7.96 9.74
C THR A 289 -2.22 8.33 9.35
N LYS A 290 -2.02 9.12 8.28
CA LYS A 290 -0.71 9.65 7.89
C LYS A 290 -0.14 10.59 8.95
N LEU A 291 -0.95 11.52 9.48
CA LEU A 291 -0.48 12.43 10.52
C LEU A 291 -0.16 11.67 11.82
N SER A 292 -1.00 10.71 12.20
CA SER A 292 -0.74 9.84 13.34
C SER A 292 0.55 9.03 13.15
N PHE A 293 0.81 8.53 11.94
CA PHE A 293 2.06 7.85 11.57
C PHE A 293 3.28 8.74 11.74
N LEU A 294 3.24 9.95 11.18
CA LEU A 294 4.37 10.88 11.25
C LEU A 294 4.65 11.33 12.69
N LEU A 295 3.61 11.57 13.49
CA LEU A 295 3.74 11.95 14.91
C LEU A 295 4.21 10.81 15.82
N ALA A 296 4.07 9.55 15.40
CA ALA A 296 4.58 8.38 16.11
C ALA A 296 6.09 8.17 15.87
N GLN A 297 6.69 8.81 14.86
CA GLN A 297 8.11 8.70 14.58
C GLN A 297 8.93 9.64 15.49
N PRO A 298 9.74 9.11 16.43
CA PRO A 298 10.42 9.94 17.43
C PRO A 298 11.55 10.81 16.83
N ALA A 299 12.06 10.44 15.66
CA ALA A 299 13.17 11.12 15.00
C ALA A 299 12.73 12.31 14.13
N LEU A 300 11.43 12.49 13.86
CA LEU A 300 10.95 13.53 12.97
C LEU A 300 10.71 14.85 13.71
N SER A 301 11.32 15.91 13.20
CA SER A 301 11.03 17.29 13.60
C SER A 301 9.69 17.77 13.04
N TYR A 302 9.15 18.85 13.62
CA TYR A 302 7.93 19.49 13.12
C TYR A 302 8.02 19.83 11.62
N ALA A 303 9.16 20.35 11.17
CA ALA A 303 9.40 20.71 9.77
C ALA A 303 9.41 19.48 8.85
N GLU A 304 9.97 18.36 9.30
CA GLU A 304 9.95 17.11 8.53
C GLU A 304 8.54 16.52 8.48
N ILE A 305 7.76 16.60 9.57
CA ILE A 305 6.37 16.14 9.60
C ILE A 305 5.52 16.96 8.62
N THR A 306 5.59 18.29 8.67
CA THR A 306 4.81 19.15 7.75
C THR A 306 5.24 18.98 6.29
N THR A 307 6.53 18.71 6.03
CA THR A 307 7.04 18.40 4.68
C THR A 307 6.54 17.04 4.20
N GLN A 308 6.71 15.99 5.00
CA GLN A 308 6.29 14.62 4.65
C GLN A 308 4.77 14.50 4.52
N MET A 309 4.01 15.34 5.23
CA MET A 309 2.56 15.40 5.09
C MET A 309 2.12 15.85 3.69
N GLN A 310 2.93 16.63 2.97
CA GLN A 310 2.63 17.18 1.63
C GLN A 310 3.14 16.34 0.45
N VAL A 311 3.87 15.25 0.71
CA VAL A 311 4.40 14.36 -0.35
C VAL A 311 3.86 12.94 -0.19
N SER A 312 3.74 12.21 -1.28
CA SER A 312 3.15 10.87 -1.29
C SER A 312 4.10 9.86 -0.67
N LEU A 313 3.73 9.26 0.45
CA LEU A 313 4.56 8.24 1.12
C LEU A 313 4.21 6.83 0.66
N ARG A 314 2.93 6.60 0.35
CA ARG A 314 2.32 5.29 0.08
C ARG A 314 1.28 5.37 -1.05
N GLY A 315 1.35 6.41 -1.90
CA GLY A 315 0.42 6.59 -3.01
C GLY A 315 -0.94 7.17 -2.61
N GLU A 316 -1.07 7.67 -1.39
CA GLU A 316 -2.29 8.21 -0.76
C GLU A 316 -2.72 9.58 -1.32
N MET A 317 -1.80 10.28 -1.98
CA MET A 317 -2.04 11.58 -2.60
C MET A 317 -1.38 11.68 -3.97
N THR A 318 -1.94 12.55 -4.80
CA THR A 318 -1.44 12.85 -6.14
C THR A 318 -0.49 14.03 -6.02
N GLU A 319 0.80 13.76 -6.18
CA GLU A 319 1.79 14.83 -6.29
C GLU A 319 1.50 15.63 -7.55
N THR A 320 1.61 16.96 -7.47
CA THR A 320 1.44 17.81 -8.65
C THR A 320 2.60 17.48 -9.60
N ALA A 321 2.34 16.62 -10.58
CA ALA A 321 3.35 16.16 -11.51
C ALA A 321 4.00 17.39 -12.18
N THR A 322 5.30 17.56 -11.96
CA THR A 322 6.09 18.38 -12.87
C THR A 322 5.99 17.70 -14.22
N LEU A 323 5.41 18.37 -15.23
CA LEU A 323 5.37 17.86 -16.59
C LEU A 323 6.80 17.58 -17.04
N GLN A 324 7.24 16.34 -16.93
CA GLN A 324 8.47 15.89 -17.58
C GLN A 324 8.14 15.69 -19.04
N PHE A 325 8.43 16.71 -19.84
CA PHE A 325 8.55 16.56 -21.29
C PHE A 325 9.77 15.69 -21.57
N CYS A 326 9.56 14.37 -21.64
CA CYS A 326 10.53 13.48 -22.26
C CYS A 326 10.38 13.61 -23.77
N HIS A 327 11.50 13.86 -24.47
CA HIS A 327 11.54 13.63 -25.91
C HIS A 327 11.10 12.18 -26.17
N PRO A 328 10.30 11.90 -27.22
CA PRO A 328 10.01 10.53 -27.59
C PRO A 328 11.35 9.82 -27.74
N ALA A 329 11.60 8.83 -26.87
CA ALA A 329 12.79 8.01 -26.97
C ALA A 329 12.83 7.52 -28.42
N SER A 330 13.95 7.81 -29.08
CA SER A 330 14.27 7.42 -30.45
C SER A 330 13.61 6.09 -30.81
N ALA A 331 12.66 6.15 -31.74
CA ALA A 331 11.92 5.05 -32.35
C ALA A 331 12.33 3.64 -31.87
N LEU A 332 11.84 3.22 -30.69
CA LEU A 332 11.67 1.80 -30.44
C LEU A 332 10.59 1.32 -31.41
N PRO A 333 10.74 0.15 -32.06
CA PRO A 333 9.75 -0.35 -33.01
C PRO A 333 8.37 -0.41 -32.34
N SER A 334 7.39 0.23 -32.96
CA SER A 334 5.98 0.06 -32.58
C SER A 334 5.57 -1.41 -32.72
N LEU A 335 4.80 -1.91 -31.73
CA LEU A 335 4.10 -3.20 -31.73
C LEU A 335 4.98 -4.46 -31.59
N THR A 336 5.95 -4.47 -30.67
CA THR A 336 6.50 -5.74 -30.18
C THR A 336 5.64 -6.31 -29.05
N ASP A 337 5.28 -7.60 -29.15
CA ASP A 337 4.61 -8.35 -28.07
C ASP A 337 5.45 -8.30 -26.78
N GLN A 338 4.80 -8.19 -25.62
CA GLN A 338 5.41 -8.23 -24.28
C GLN A 338 6.38 -9.41 -24.15
N GLN A 339 6.04 -10.57 -24.74
CA GLN A 339 6.90 -11.76 -24.73
C GLN A 339 8.24 -11.53 -25.45
N SER A 340 8.23 -10.79 -26.56
CA SER A 340 9.44 -10.50 -27.34
C SER A 340 10.34 -9.52 -26.60
N VAL A 341 9.77 -8.48 -25.99
CA VAL A 341 10.51 -7.50 -25.19
C VAL A 341 11.09 -8.16 -23.94
N PHE A 342 10.32 -9.00 -23.25
CA PHE A 342 10.81 -9.75 -22.10
C PHE A 342 11.92 -10.75 -22.47
N THR A 343 11.82 -11.37 -23.64
CA THR A 343 12.90 -12.24 -24.16
C THR A 343 14.19 -11.45 -24.39
N ALA A 344 14.10 -10.26 -24.99
CA ALA A 344 15.25 -9.37 -25.17
C ALA A 344 15.86 -8.95 -23.81
N LEU A 345 15.00 -8.65 -22.82
CA LEU A 345 15.45 -8.38 -21.45
C LEU A 345 16.16 -9.59 -20.84
N GLY A 346 15.62 -10.81 -21.02
CA GLY A 346 16.25 -12.04 -20.57
C GLY A 346 17.65 -12.26 -21.15
N TYR A 347 17.83 -12.03 -22.45
CA TYR A 347 19.15 -12.09 -23.08
C TYR A 347 20.12 -11.04 -22.54
N ALA A 348 19.65 -9.80 -22.33
CA ALA A 348 20.48 -8.74 -21.75
C ALA A 348 20.93 -9.09 -20.32
N ILE A 349 20.04 -9.65 -19.50
CA ILE A 349 20.35 -10.15 -18.15
C ILE A 349 21.37 -11.29 -18.21
N ALA A 350 21.15 -12.28 -19.09
CA ALA A 350 22.04 -13.44 -19.23
C ALA A 350 23.46 -13.03 -19.71
N ALA A 351 23.56 -12.02 -20.56
CA ALA A 351 24.82 -11.44 -21.01
C ALA A 351 25.48 -10.53 -19.96
N GLY A 352 24.79 -10.20 -18.86
CA GLY A 352 25.26 -9.26 -17.84
C GLY A 352 25.35 -7.81 -18.33
N ASN A 353 24.62 -7.44 -19.39
CA ASN A 353 24.66 -6.11 -19.98
C ASN A 353 23.68 -5.16 -19.27
N LEU A 354 24.19 -4.48 -18.22
CA LEU A 354 23.42 -3.53 -17.42
C LEU A 354 22.83 -2.38 -18.24
N GLU A 355 23.56 -1.85 -19.23
CA GLU A 355 23.12 -0.71 -20.04
C GLU A 355 21.87 -1.08 -20.86
N SER A 356 21.89 -2.25 -21.52
CA SER A 356 20.72 -2.74 -22.26
C SER A 356 19.53 -3.02 -21.35
N VAL A 357 19.75 -3.54 -20.14
CA VAL A 357 18.70 -3.73 -19.14
C VAL A 357 18.05 -2.39 -18.76
N ILE A 358 18.85 -1.37 -18.46
CA ILE A 358 18.36 -0.03 -18.11
C ILE A 358 17.57 0.58 -19.26
N GLN A 359 18.07 0.47 -20.50
CA GLN A 359 17.39 1.00 -21.68
C GLN A 359 16.01 0.35 -21.90
N LEU A 360 15.93 -0.99 -21.80
CA LEU A 360 14.68 -1.73 -21.96
C LEU A 360 13.66 -1.38 -20.85
N LEU A 361 14.11 -1.25 -19.60
CA LEU A 361 13.23 -0.92 -18.48
C LEU A 361 12.79 0.55 -18.45
N ASN A 362 13.58 1.48 -19.02
CA ASN A 362 13.19 2.88 -19.15
C ASN A 362 12.10 3.10 -20.21
N GLY A 363 12.08 2.28 -21.25
CA GLY A 363 11.06 2.30 -22.31
C GLY A 363 9.85 1.40 -22.02
N ASP A 364 9.74 0.86 -20.80
CA ASP A 364 8.75 -0.15 -20.46
C ASP A 364 7.31 0.39 -20.48
N GLN A 365 6.45 -0.25 -21.27
CA GLN A 365 5.00 -0.01 -21.32
C GLN A 365 4.19 -1.24 -20.91
N PHE A 366 4.86 -2.36 -20.58
CA PHE A 366 4.25 -3.69 -20.43
C PHE A 366 4.47 -4.32 -19.04
N ASP A 367 4.99 -3.58 -18.06
CA ASP A 367 5.38 -4.11 -16.74
C ASP A 367 6.31 -5.33 -16.85
N LEU A 368 7.48 -5.11 -17.47
CA LEU A 368 8.51 -6.13 -17.66
C LEU A 368 9.02 -6.72 -16.33
N LEU A 369 8.89 -5.98 -15.23
CA LEU A 369 9.27 -6.46 -13.90
C LEU A 369 8.32 -7.56 -13.39
N GLY A 370 7.04 -7.51 -13.76
CA GLY A 370 6.04 -8.54 -13.46
C GLY A 370 5.96 -9.66 -14.50
N ALA A 371 6.52 -9.44 -15.70
CA ALA A 371 6.53 -10.39 -16.80
C ALA A 371 7.32 -11.67 -16.47
N LYS A 372 6.95 -12.75 -17.17
CA LYS A 372 7.45 -14.10 -16.92
C LYS A 372 7.78 -14.81 -18.23
N ASP A 373 8.82 -15.65 -18.22
CA ASP A 373 9.13 -16.56 -19.32
C ASP A 373 8.23 -17.82 -19.31
N TYR A 374 8.51 -18.76 -20.22
CA TYR A 374 7.77 -20.01 -20.34
C TYR A 374 7.92 -20.94 -19.12
N ALA A 375 8.95 -20.76 -18.29
CA ALA A 375 9.16 -21.47 -17.04
C ALA A 375 8.64 -20.67 -15.82
N GLU A 376 7.91 -19.59 -16.06
CA GLU A 376 7.42 -18.63 -15.08
C GLU A 376 8.51 -17.86 -14.31
N ASN A 377 9.74 -17.78 -14.84
CA ASN A 377 10.81 -16.98 -14.27
C ASN A 377 10.58 -15.50 -14.57
N THR A 378 10.70 -14.66 -13.53
CA THR A 378 10.78 -13.20 -13.66
C THR A 378 12.22 -12.77 -13.95
N ALA A 379 12.41 -11.49 -14.30
CA ALA A 379 13.75 -10.90 -14.48
C ALA A 379 14.68 -11.14 -13.26
N VAL A 380 14.13 -11.15 -12.04
CA VAL A 380 14.88 -11.41 -10.80
C VAL A 380 15.37 -12.85 -10.73
N HIS A 381 14.59 -13.83 -11.20
CA HIS A 381 15.04 -15.23 -11.25
C HIS A 381 16.24 -15.39 -12.19
N LEU A 382 16.18 -14.74 -13.37
CA LEU A 382 17.27 -14.77 -14.35
C LEU A 382 18.53 -14.08 -13.82
N ALA A 383 18.37 -12.92 -13.17
CA ALA A 383 19.49 -12.18 -12.59
C ALA A 383 20.10 -12.89 -11.37
N ALA A 384 19.31 -13.62 -10.60
CA ALA A 384 19.77 -14.39 -9.43
C ALA A 384 20.74 -15.52 -9.79
N VAL A 385 20.61 -16.10 -10.99
CA VAL A 385 21.53 -17.12 -11.52
C VAL A 385 22.58 -16.54 -12.47
N GLY A 386 22.50 -15.23 -12.76
CA GLY A 386 23.42 -14.52 -13.63
C GLY A 386 24.78 -14.25 -12.97
N THR A 387 25.72 -13.77 -13.77
CA THR A 387 27.09 -13.45 -13.32
C THR A 387 27.25 -12.00 -12.86
N ASN A 388 26.35 -11.09 -13.25
CA ASN A 388 26.43 -9.67 -12.94
C ASN A 388 25.38 -9.25 -11.90
N ASN A 389 25.81 -9.04 -10.66
CA ASN A 389 24.93 -8.66 -9.55
C ASN A 389 24.46 -7.20 -9.62
N ASP A 390 25.07 -6.34 -10.44
CA ASP A 390 24.57 -4.98 -10.65
C ASP A 390 23.25 -4.97 -11.42
N VAL A 391 23.04 -5.94 -12.32
CA VAL A 391 21.76 -6.14 -12.99
C VAL A 391 20.67 -6.49 -11.97
N LEU A 392 20.97 -7.39 -11.04
CA LEU A 392 20.05 -7.75 -9.95
C LEU A 392 19.75 -6.51 -9.08
N ARG A 393 20.78 -5.76 -8.68
CA ARG A 393 20.64 -4.54 -7.88
C ARG A 393 19.76 -3.50 -8.58
N GLU A 394 19.91 -3.30 -9.88
CA GLU A 394 19.09 -2.38 -10.67
C GLU A 394 17.62 -2.82 -10.73
N LEU A 395 17.36 -4.12 -10.94
CA LEU A 395 16.00 -4.67 -10.90
C LEU A 395 15.34 -4.46 -9.53
N LEU A 396 16.08 -4.69 -8.44
CA LEU A 396 15.57 -4.47 -7.08
C LEU A 396 15.29 -3.00 -6.79
N LYS A 397 16.15 -2.08 -7.25
CA LYS A 397 15.92 -0.62 -7.13
C LYS A 397 14.69 -0.13 -7.88
N ARG A 398 14.25 -0.86 -8.91
CA ARG A 398 13.00 -0.60 -9.64
C ARG A 398 11.79 -1.31 -9.02
N GLY A 399 11.98 -2.03 -7.91
CA GLY A 399 10.93 -2.71 -7.18
C GLY A 399 10.50 -4.05 -7.78
N ALA A 400 11.42 -4.77 -8.43
CA ALA A 400 11.14 -6.14 -8.86
C ALA A 400 10.91 -7.06 -7.65
N SER A 401 9.87 -7.91 -7.72
CA SER A 401 9.51 -8.77 -6.59
C SER A 401 10.51 -9.92 -6.40
N VAL A 402 10.89 -10.13 -5.15
CA VAL A 402 11.76 -11.24 -4.71
C VAL A 402 10.98 -12.47 -4.22
N HIS A 403 9.65 -12.38 -4.17
CA HIS A 403 8.78 -13.42 -3.58
C HIS A 403 8.09 -14.32 -4.61
N VAL A 404 8.16 -13.97 -5.90
CA VAL A 404 7.52 -14.76 -6.96
C VAL A 404 8.19 -16.12 -7.05
N ARG A 405 7.39 -17.19 -7.16
CA ARG A 405 7.87 -18.54 -7.44
C ARG A 405 7.66 -18.88 -8.91
N ASN A 406 8.65 -19.53 -9.52
CA ASN A 406 8.56 -20.03 -10.89
C ASN A 406 7.75 -21.35 -10.97
N ARG A 407 7.68 -21.97 -12.15
CA ARG A 407 6.90 -23.21 -12.38
C ARG A 407 7.38 -24.39 -11.52
N ALA A 408 8.65 -24.40 -11.12
CA ALA A 408 9.23 -25.40 -10.22
C ALA A 408 9.04 -25.06 -8.73
N ALA A 409 8.19 -24.06 -8.42
CA ALA A 409 7.95 -23.52 -7.08
C ALA A 409 9.19 -22.92 -6.40
N ASN A 410 10.21 -22.56 -7.17
CA ASN A 410 11.46 -21.99 -6.65
C ASN A 410 11.39 -20.46 -6.65
N THR A 411 11.87 -19.86 -5.56
CA THR A 411 12.13 -18.42 -5.41
C THR A 411 13.47 -18.03 -6.04
N PRO A 412 13.67 -16.75 -6.39
CA PRO A 412 14.99 -16.28 -6.84
C PRO A 412 16.10 -16.55 -5.83
N LEU A 413 15.79 -16.45 -4.52
CA LEU A 413 16.74 -16.71 -3.44
C LEU A 413 17.22 -18.16 -3.43
N PHE A 414 16.32 -19.11 -3.64
CA PHE A 414 16.68 -20.53 -3.72
C PHE A 414 17.57 -20.81 -4.93
N LEU A 415 17.25 -20.23 -6.10
CA LEU A 415 18.06 -20.39 -7.31
C LEU A 415 19.48 -19.81 -7.14
N ALA A 416 19.61 -18.60 -6.58
CA ALA A 416 20.92 -18.00 -6.28
C ALA A 416 21.75 -18.90 -5.34
N GLY A 417 21.10 -19.48 -4.32
CA GLY A 417 21.74 -20.40 -3.39
C GLY A 417 22.20 -21.70 -4.04
N GLN A 418 21.44 -22.24 -5.00
CA GLN A 418 21.81 -23.46 -5.74
C GLN A 418 23.02 -23.27 -6.65
N VAL A 419 23.12 -22.10 -7.30
CA VAL A 419 24.26 -21.75 -8.17
C VAL A 419 25.48 -21.34 -7.34
N GLY A 420 25.29 -20.98 -6.07
CA GLY A 420 26.36 -20.53 -5.18
C GLY A 420 26.72 -19.05 -5.33
N ASN A 421 25.84 -18.24 -5.94
CA ASN A 421 26.04 -16.79 -6.07
C ASN A 421 25.76 -16.09 -4.72
N GLN A 422 26.79 -16.00 -3.87
CA GLN A 422 26.68 -15.44 -2.52
C GLN A 422 26.29 -13.96 -2.50
N GLU A 423 26.74 -13.18 -3.48
CA GLU A 423 26.39 -11.76 -3.57
C GLU A 423 24.92 -11.58 -3.92
N ALA A 424 24.38 -12.35 -4.88
CA ALA A 424 22.95 -12.36 -5.17
C ALA A 424 22.12 -12.80 -3.97
N VAL A 425 22.56 -13.82 -3.22
CA VAL A 425 21.90 -14.25 -1.97
C VAL A 425 21.87 -13.11 -0.94
N GLY A 426 22.97 -12.37 -0.79
CA GLY A 426 23.05 -11.20 0.10
C GLY A 426 22.06 -10.11 -0.30
N LEU A 427 22.07 -9.70 -1.57
CA LEU A 427 21.17 -8.66 -2.10
C LEU A 427 19.70 -9.04 -1.99
N LEU A 428 19.35 -10.30 -2.31
CA LEU A 428 17.97 -10.77 -2.21
C LEU A 428 17.48 -10.76 -0.75
N ARG A 429 18.32 -11.18 0.20
CA ARG A 429 17.97 -11.15 1.64
C ARG A 429 17.84 -9.72 2.16
N GLU A 430 18.70 -8.82 1.72
CA GLU A 430 18.61 -7.38 2.05
C GLU A 430 17.28 -6.80 1.54
N ALA A 431 16.84 -7.20 0.35
CA ALA A 431 15.52 -6.87 -0.20
C ALA A 431 14.34 -7.66 0.42
N GLY A 432 14.56 -8.44 1.49
CA GLY A 432 13.51 -9.16 2.22
C GLY A 432 13.16 -10.55 1.69
N ALA A 433 13.91 -11.09 0.73
CA ALA A 433 13.68 -12.44 0.25
C ALA A 433 13.88 -13.46 1.36
N HIS A 434 13.01 -14.46 1.39
CA HIS A 434 13.07 -15.59 2.30
C HIS A 434 12.71 -16.86 1.54
N LEU A 435 13.23 -17.99 2.03
CA LEU A 435 12.90 -19.30 1.48
C LEU A 435 11.50 -19.70 1.93
N HIS A 436 10.76 -20.32 1.02
CA HIS A 436 9.50 -20.97 1.34
C HIS A 436 9.75 -22.25 2.15
N ILE A 437 8.77 -22.72 2.93
CA ILE A 437 8.93 -23.89 3.81
C ILE A 437 9.42 -25.14 3.06
N GLU A 438 8.88 -25.37 1.85
CA GLU A 438 9.24 -26.47 0.95
C GLU A 438 10.71 -26.37 0.48
N GLU A 439 11.23 -25.15 0.29
CA GLU A 439 12.62 -24.91 -0.12
C GLU A 439 13.59 -25.12 1.04
N VAL A 440 13.18 -24.75 2.27
CA VAL A 440 13.98 -24.98 3.48
C VAL A 440 14.18 -26.48 3.72
N GLU A 441 13.12 -27.27 3.58
CA GLU A 441 13.19 -28.74 3.71
C GLU A 441 14.12 -29.37 2.66
N THR A 442 14.07 -28.86 1.43
CA THR A 442 14.88 -29.35 0.31
C THR A 442 16.36 -28.98 0.48
N GLY A 443 16.65 -27.77 0.95
CA GLY A 443 18.01 -27.31 1.23
C GLY A 443 18.67 -28.00 2.43
N GLY A 444 17.88 -28.38 3.45
CA GLY A 444 18.36 -29.13 4.62
C GLY A 444 18.85 -30.54 4.29
N LYS A 445 18.16 -31.24 3.37
CA LYS A 445 18.56 -32.59 2.93
C LYS A 445 19.92 -32.60 2.23
N ARG A 446 20.25 -31.58 1.43
CA ARG A 446 21.52 -31.51 0.69
C ARG A 446 22.75 -31.23 1.55
N LYS A 447 22.61 -30.70 2.78
CA LYS A 447 23.74 -30.47 3.70
C LYS A 447 24.18 -31.73 4.44
N HIS A 448 23.41 -32.81 4.40
CA HIS A 448 23.74 -34.07 5.07
C HIS A 448 24.35 -35.13 4.15
N ASP A 449 24.37 -34.89 2.83
CA ASP A 449 24.92 -35.80 1.81
C ASP A 449 26.26 -35.30 1.20
N GLY A 450 26.98 -34.41 1.90
CA GLY A 450 28.24 -33.79 1.44
C GLY A 450 29.41 -34.02 2.38
#